data_AF-A0A7V6CCD8-F1
#
_entry.id   AF-A0A7V6CCD8-F1
#
_cell.length_a   1.000
_cell.length_b   1.000
_cell.length_c   1.000
_cell.angle_alpha   90.00
_cell.angle_beta   90.00
_cell.angle_gamma   90.00
#
_symmetry.space_group_name_H-M   'P 1'
#
loop_
_entity.id
_entity.type
_entity.pdbx_description
1 polymer ?
#
loop_
_entity_poly.entity_id
_entity_poly.type
_entity_poly.pdbx_seq_one_letter_code
_entity_poly.pdbx_strand_id
1 'polypeptide(L)'
;MKLTTISGLLAGFALMASGSALAEGHCNYTQYNMHTPQPYKVCTMPADEAQCEQLGKTDDNSDAVYGDGACDMEKAVGYCDRGEDGKLVYYEGDPGGLEIGCGFQGGEWVSND
;
A
#
# COMPACT_ATOMS: atom_id res chain seq x y z
N MET A 1 -59.23 4.56 27.65
CA MET A 1 -59.10 3.52 26.61
C MET A 1 -58.95 4.19 25.26
N LYS A 2 -57.72 4.28 24.75
CA LYS A 2 -57.37 4.24 23.31
C LYS A 2 -55.84 4.18 23.20
N LEU A 3 -55.38 3.10 22.56
CA LEU A 3 -54.01 2.71 22.30
C LEU A 3 -53.29 3.76 21.44
N THR A 4 -52.03 4.02 21.76
CA THR A 4 -51.08 4.64 20.83
C THR A 4 -50.20 3.53 20.23
N THR A 5 -50.39 3.32 18.93
CA THR A 5 -49.71 2.39 18.02
C THR A 5 -48.18 2.63 17.99
N ILE A 6 -47.38 1.66 18.45
CA ILE A 6 -46.48 0.72 17.73
C ILE A 6 -45.40 1.33 16.79
N SER A 7 -44.17 0.96 17.13
CA SER A 7 -42.96 0.64 16.34
C SER A 7 -42.65 1.31 15.00
N GLY A 8 -41.38 1.68 14.85
CA GLY A 8 -40.72 1.75 13.54
C GLY A 8 -39.20 1.82 13.68
N LEU A 9 -38.54 0.74 13.28
CA LEU A 9 -37.08 0.54 13.17
C LEU A 9 -36.35 1.77 12.60
N LEU A 10 -35.26 2.18 13.25
CA LEU A 10 -34.14 2.86 12.57
C LEU A 10 -33.30 1.78 11.88
N ALA A 11 -33.72 1.42 10.68
CA ALA A 11 -32.92 0.66 9.74
C ALA A 11 -32.00 1.61 8.96
N GLY A 12 -30.74 1.19 8.78
CA GLY A 12 -29.95 1.58 7.62
C GLY A 12 -28.95 2.70 7.83
N PHE A 13 -27.81 2.40 8.45
CA PHE A 13 -26.54 2.96 7.99
C PHE A 13 -25.91 1.96 7.03
N ALA A 14 -26.39 1.98 5.78
CA ALA A 14 -25.63 1.44 4.67
C ALA A 14 -24.57 2.49 4.29
N LEU A 15 -23.37 2.38 4.87
CA LEU A 15 -22.20 3.02 4.29
C LEU A 15 -21.70 2.15 3.13
N MET A 16 -22.28 2.41 1.96
CA MET A 16 -21.58 2.18 0.70
C MET A 16 -20.44 3.20 0.62
N ALA A 17 -19.20 2.71 0.57
CA ALA A 17 -18.12 3.35 -0.16
C ALA A 17 -17.16 2.24 -0.61
N SER A 18 -17.56 1.56 -1.68
CA SER A 18 -16.66 0.74 -2.49
C SER A 18 -15.85 1.70 -3.37
N GLY A 19 -14.52 1.70 -3.22
CA GLY A 19 -13.58 2.37 -4.12
C GLY A 19 -12.89 3.62 -3.56
N SER A 20 -11.56 3.53 -3.43
CA SER A 20 -10.61 4.65 -3.29
C SER A 20 -10.44 5.32 -1.91
N ALA A 21 -10.32 4.53 -0.83
CA ALA A 21 -9.86 5.01 0.48
C ALA A 21 -8.32 5.02 0.63
N LEU A 22 -7.57 5.19 -0.47
CA LEU A 22 -6.10 5.26 -0.49
C LEU A 22 -5.68 6.41 -1.42
N ALA A 23 -5.81 7.64 -0.95
CA ALA A 23 -5.15 8.78 -1.60
C ALA A 23 -4.44 9.63 -0.54
N GLU A 24 -3.80 8.96 0.43
CA GLU A 24 -3.01 9.62 1.50
C GLU A 24 -1.57 9.96 1.04
N GLY A 25 -1.26 9.73 -0.24
CA GLY A 25 0.06 9.93 -0.83
C GLY A 25 0.86 8.63 -0.92
N HIS A 26 2.01 8.72 -1.56
CA HIS A 26 2.94 7.63 -1.74
C HIS A 26 4.39 8.14 -1.69
N CYS A 27 5.33 7.22 -1.56
CA CYS A 27 6.75 7.51 -1.63
C CYS A 27 7.43 6.56 -2.61
N ASN A 28 8.01 7.11 -3.67
CA ASN A 28 8.92 6.36 -4.54
C ASN A 28 10.34 6.45 -3.95
N TYR A 29 11.07 5.34 -3.90
CA TYR A 29 12.45 5.33 -3.43
C TYR A 29 13.20 4.11 -3.97
N THR A 30 14.53 4.17 -3.89
CA THR A 30 15.41 3.03 -4.13
C THR A 30 15.58 2.29 -2.82
N GLN A 31 15.06 1.06 -2.74
CA GLN A 31 15.22 0.17 -1.59
C GLN A 31 16.47 -0.69 -1.73
N TYR A 32 17.37 -0.62 -0.77
CA TYR A 32 18.50 -1.54 -0.70
C TYR A 32 18.17 -2.75 0.18
N ASN A 33 18.59 -3.94 -0.24
CA ASN A 33 18.49 -5.15 0.57
C ASN A 33 19.84 -5.87 0.55
N MET A 34 20.43 -6.07 1.73
CA MET A 34 21.73 -6.73 1.89
C MET A 34 21.78 -8.18 1.37
N HIS A 35 20.62 -8.80 1.15
CA HIS A 35 20.48 -10.16 0.63
C HIS A 35 20.39 -10.23 -0.89
N THR A 36 20.23 -9.09 -1.58
CA THR A 36 20.10 -9.05 -3.04
C THR A 36 21.18 -8.14 -3.64
N PRO A 37 21.85 -8.56 -4.73
CA PRO A 37 22.97 -7.81 -5.29
C PRO A 37 22.55 -6.50 -5.98
N GLN A 38 21.25 -6.27 -6.19
CA GLN A 38 20.71 -5.07 -6.82
C GLN A 38 19.67 -4.43 -5.89
N PRO A 39 19.62 -3.09 -5.81
CA PRO A 39 18.52 -2.39 -5.17
C PRO A 39 17.25 -2.50 -6.00
N TYR A 40 16.10 -2.22 -5.38
CA TYR A 40 14.80 -2.22 -6.03
C TYR A 40 14.23 -0.81 -6.09
N LYS A 41 13.75 -0.39 -7.26
CA LYS A 41 12.81 0.75 -7.33
C LYS A 41 11.44 0.32 -6.84
N VAL A 42 11.01 0.98 -5.77
CA VAL A 42 9.75 0.69 -5.11
C VAL A 42 8.93 1.94 -4.90
N CYS A 43 7.64 1.71 -4.65
CA CYS A 43 6.74 2.71 -4.15
C CYS A 43 5.93 2.16 -2.99
N THR A 44 5.94 2.84 -1.84
CA THR A 44 5.09 2.48 -0.71
C THR A 44 3.89 3.42 -0.63
N MET A 45 2.73 2.85 -0.33
CA MET A 45 1.50 3.62 -0.11
C MET A 45 0.60 2.94 0.94
N PRO A 46 -0.10 3.69 1.80
CA PRO A 46 -0.03 5.15 1.92
C PRO A 46 1.32 5.61 2.49
N ALA A 47 1.71 6.84 2.19
CA ALA A 47 2.83 7.53 2.82
C ALA A 47 2.60 9.04 2.78
N ASP A 48 2.92 9.75 3.87
CA ASP A 48 3.01 11.21 3.90
C ASP A 48 4.45 11.71 3.59
N GLU A 49 4.62 13.04 3.50
CA GLU A 49 5.93 13.66 3.21
C GLU A 49 7.00 13.31 4.26
N ALA A 50 6.65 13.30 5.55
CA ALA A 50 7.58 13.04 6.63
C ALA A 50 8.01 11.57 6.67
N GLN A 51 7.06 10.65 6.44
CA GLN A 51 7.33 9.24 6.28
C GLN A 51 8.23 8.99 5.06
N CYS A 52 7.97 9.66 3.94
CA CYS A 52 8.81 9.53 2.75
C CYS A 52 10.25 10.02 2.97
N GLU A 53 10.41 11.18 3.64
CA GLU A 53 11.73 11.68 4.01
C GLU A 53 12.48 10.70 4.92
N GLN A 54 11.79 10.08 5.88
CA GLN A 54 12.38 9.09 6.78
C GLN A 54 12.76 7.80 6.05
N LEU A 55 11.94 7.33 5.11
CA LEU A 55 12.22 6.15 4.30
C LEU A 55 13.51 6.30 3.49
N GLY A 56 13.74 7.49 2.90
CA GLY A 56 14.96 7.80 2.17
C GLY A 56 16.23 7.92 3.03
N LYS A 57 16.09 7.89 4.35
CA LYS A 57 17.20 7.90 5.32
C LYS A 57 17.37 6.56 6.05
N THR A 58 16.50 5.60 5.78
CA THR A 58 16.48 4.31 6.46
C THR A 58 17.41 3.36 5.74
N ASP A 59 18.32 2.74 6.48
CA ASP A 59 19.37 1.86 5.95
C ASP A 59 20.14 2.53 4.80
N ASP A 60 20.33 1.82 3.69
CA ASP A 60 20.97 2.32 2.47
C ASP A 60 19.96 2.75 1.40
N ASN A 61 18.70 3.05 1.79
CA ASN A 61 17.72 3.57 0.86
C ASN A 61 18.15 4.94 0.32
N SER A 62 17.70 5.28 -0.89
CA SER A 62 18.00 6.56 -1.52
C SER A 62 16.85 7.06 -2.39
N ASP A 63 17.00 8.29 -2.89
CA ASP A 63 16.13 8.88 -3.92
C ASP A 63 14.64 8.91 -3.56
N ALA A 64 14.33 9.09 -2.26
CA ALA A 64 12.96 9.17 -1.79
C ALA A 64 12.28 10.44 -2.31
N VAL A 65 11.13 10.26 -2.97
CA VAL A 65 10.31 11.31 -3.54
C VAL A 65 8.85 11.06 -3.21
N TYR A 66 8.25 12.00 -2.48
CA TYR A 66 6.83 12.01 -2.17
C TYR A 66 6.00 12.35 -3.40
N GLY A 67 4.81 11.77 -3.50
CA GLY A 67 3.79 12.16 -4.46
C GLY A 67 2.38 12.01 -3.88
N ASP A 68 1.46 12.84 -4.35
CA ASP A 68 0.04 12.71 -4.01
C ASP A 68 -0.56 11.44 -4.62
N GLY A 69 -1.61 10.91 -3.98
CA GLY A 69 -2.35 9.76 -4.49
C GLY A 69 -1.60 8.43 -4.42
N ALA A 70 -2.05 7.46 -5.21
CA ALA A 70 -1.52 6.09 -5.21
C ALA A 70 -0.25 5.95 -6.08
N CYS A 71 0.53 4.90 -5.82
CA CYS A 71 1.61 4.43 -6.68
C CYS A 71 1.12 4.12 -8.11
N ASP A 72 2.03 4.23 -9.08
CA ASP A 72 1.75 3.94 -10.49
C ASP A 72 1.69 2.42 -10.73
N MET A 73 0.51 1.84 -10.54
CA MET A 73 0.31 0.39 -10.67
C MET A 73 0.51 -0.13 -12.10
N GLU A 74 0.42 0.72 -13.13
CA GLU A 74 0.58 0.27 -14.53
C GLU A 74 2.03 -0.09 -14.86
N LYS A 75 3.00 0.46 -14.13
CA LYS A 75 4.44 0.19 -14.31
C LYS A 75 4.97 -0.90 -13.38
N ALA A 76 4.12 -1.44 -12.50
CA ALA A 76 4.54 -2.41 -11.51
C ALA A 76 4.79 -3.78 -12.13
N VAL A 77 5.86 -4.45 -11.69
CA VAL A 77 6.07 -5.90 -11.85
C VAL A 77 5.05 -6.66 -10.99
N GLY A 78 4.72 -6.07 -9.84
CA GLY A 78 3.76 -6.57 -8.88
C GLY A 78 3.86 -5.77 -7.59
N TYR A 79 3.10 -6.15 -6.58
CA TYR A 79 3.14 -5.50 -5.28
C TYR A 79 2.95 -6.47 -4.14
N CYS A 80 3.55 -6.13 -3.00
CA CYS A 80 3.32 -6.80 -1.73
C CYS A 80 2.23 -6.06 -0.95
N ASP A 81 1.11 -6.72 -0.71
CA ASP A 81 0.02 -6.22 0.10
C ASP A 81 0.24 -6.58 1.57
N ARG A 82 0.56 -5.60 2.42
CA ARG A 82 0.82 -5.80 3.86
C ARG A 82 -0.40 -5.45 4.72
N GLY A 83 -1.58 -5.37 4.12
CA GLY A 83 -2.82 -5.06 4.84
C GLY A 83 -2.83 -3.64 5.40
N GLU A 84 -2.94 -3.51 6.72
CA GLU A 84 -2.98 -2.20 7.40
C GLU A 84 -1.68 -1.40 7.26
N ASP A 85 -0.54 -2.07 7.04
CA ASP A 85 0.77 -1.44 6.78
C ASP A 85 0.92 -0.98 5.31
N GLY A 86 -0.14 -1.11 4.52
CA GLY A 86 -0.19 -0.65 3.15
C GLY A 86 0.51 -1.57 2.15
N LYS A 87 0.75 -1.03 0.96
CA LYS A 87 1.29 -1.76 -0.19
C LYS A 87 2.71 -1.30 -0.50
N LEU A 88 3.57 -2.26 -0.85
CA LEU A 88 4.89 -2.03 -1.40
C LEU A 88 4.92 -2.50 -2.85
N VAL A 89 4.88 -1.54 -3.76
CA VAL A 89 4.86 -1.76 -5.21
C VAL A 89 6.29 -1.85 -5.73
N TYR A 90 6.58 -2.87 -6.53
CA TYR A 90 7.89 -3.08 -7.14
C TYR A 90 7.84 -2.79 -8.64
N TYR A 91 8.73 -1.94 -9.12
CA TYR A 91 8.81 -1.58 -10.55
C TYR A 91 9.89 -2.36 -11.32
N GLU A 92 10.75 -3.08 -10.60
CA GLU A 92 11.81 -3.90 -11.16
C GLU A 92 12.15 -5.06 -10.20
N GLY A 93 12.77 -6.12 -10.73
CA GLY A 93 13.13 -7.33 -9.99
C GLY A 93 12.50 -8.59 -10.59
N ASP A 94 12.97 -9.75 -10.11
CA ASP A 94 12.40 -11.05 -10.48
C ASP A 94 11.14 -11.34 -9.65
N PRO A 95 9.96 -11.58 -10.27
CA PRO A 95 8.71 -11.80 -9.53
C PRO A 95 8.77 -12.91 -8.49
N GLY A 96 9.47 -14.02 -8.78
CA GLY A 96 9.57 -15.15 -7.85
C GLY A 96 10.37 -14.81 -6.59
N GLY A 97 11.47 -14.07 -6.75
CA GLY A 97 12.22 -13.53 -5.61
C GLY A 97 11.43 -12.51 -4.80
N LEU A 98 10.68 -11.63 -5.47
CA LEU A 98 9.86 -10.61 -4.84
C LEU A 98 8.67 -11.22 -4.07
N GLU A 99 8.02 -12.26 -4.60
CA GLU A 99 6.96 -13.00 -3.92
C GLU A 99 7.46 -13.63 -2.62
N ILE A 100 8.61 -14.30 -2.67
CA ILE A 100 9.25 -14.88 -1.47
C ILE A 100 9.56 -13.78 -0.45
N GLY A 101 10.13 -12.65 -0.91
CA GLY A 101 10.41 -11.49 -0.05
C GLY A 101 9.16 -10.87 0.57
N CYS A 102 8.05 -10.84 -0.16
CA CYS A 102 6.77 -10.36 0.34
C CYS A 102 6.22 -11.25 1.47
N GLY A 103 6.32 -12.58 1.30
CA GLY A 103 5.93 -13.53 2.34
C GLY A 103 6.72 -13.36 3.65
N PHE A 104 8.03 -13.05 3.56
CA PHE A 104 8.83 -12.74 4.76
C PHE A 104 8.44 -11.43 5.44
N GLN A 105 7.88 -10.47 4.69
CA GLN A 105 7.35 -9.21 5.22
C GLN A 105 5.95 -9.37 5.81
N GLY A 106 5.38 -10.59 5.79
CA GLY A 106 4.02 -10.85 6.26
C GLY A 106 2.93 -10.36 5.31
N GLY A 107 3.28 -10.07 4.05
CA GLY A 107 2.33 -9.62 3.04
C GLY A 107 1.90 -10.73 2.07
N GLU A 108 0.90 -10.40 1.26
CA GLU A 108 0.43 -11.21 0.13
C GLU A 108 0.93 -10.61 -1.19
N TRP A 109 1.60 -11.42 -2.00
CA TRP A 109 2.09 -10.98 -3.30
C TRP A 109 0.97 -10.96 -4.33
N VAL A 110 0.90 -9.87 -5.10
CA VAL A 110 -0.01 -9.74 -6.25
C VAL A 110 0.82 -9.42 -7.49
N SER A 111 0.76 -10.31 -8.47
CA SER A 111 1.44 -10.14 -9.75
C SER A 111 0.71 -9.13 -10.64
N ASN A 112 1.49 -8.45 -11.49
CA ASN A 112 0.98 -7.74 -12.65
C ASN A 112 1.36 -8.56 -13.89
N ASP A 113 0.37 -9.19 -14.52
CA ASP A 113 0.57 -10.08 -15.68
C ASP A 113 0.61 -9.31 -17.02
#